data_AF-A0A2N3EPX2-F1
#
_entry.id   AF-A0A2N3EPX2-F1
#
_cell.length_a   1.000
_cell.length_b   1.000
_cell.length_c   1.000
_cell.angle_alpha   90.00
_cell.angle_beta   90.00
_cell.angle_gamma   90.00
#
_symmetry.space_group_name_H-M   'P 1'
#
loop_
_entity.id
_entity.type
_entity.pdbx_description
1 polymer ?
#
loop_
_entity_poly.entity_id
_entity_poly.type
_entity_poly.pdbx_seq_one_letter_code
_entity_poly.pdbx_strand_id
1 'polypeptide(L)'
;MIDRIRPERPPYVARWIWPTVLGILGALVVAGVLFATVNARAQLEVPDVVGLDEAVARVRLAQAGFEMRIGERSFDAAERGTVLDQSPAAGSTALRGDAITLVVSEGTEEFEMPDVVGLSVRIARAQLEGRGLKVRIEAVESDQPSDTVLATNPSPGQTVRSTDLVRLSVASAPDASNALVPFALTGALFVIDPVSAPDEASDITMEVTRRLRALLEASGATVRVTRSVTATGTTAPPATSTPVTGTVSAYIGLDVIATGTGGMAVSTLSASAAGTLYQPSYVLADEVEEQLRSVGNTVARETIDDPKLVSAGGPALRVRIGSFSSTADASSFKDPSWADKVARALYRAIGERVGSS
;
A
#
# COMPACT_ATOMS: atom_id res chain seq x y z
N MET A 1 20.58 -99.79 23.99
CA MET A 1 21.02 -98.67 24.84
C MET A 1 22.53 -98.81 25.02
N ILE A 2 23.30 -97.85 24.47
CA ILE A 2 24.59 -97.29 24.93
C ILE A 2 25.10 -96.48 23.73
N ASP A 3 24.93 -95.16 23.85
CA ASP A 3 25.47 -94.13 22.96
C ASP A 3 26.97 -93.95 23.26
N ARG A 4 27.84 -94.03 22.25
CA ARG A 4 29.29 -93.83 22.42
C ARG A 4 29.66 -92.40 22.03
N ILE A 5 29.84 -91.57 23.05
CA ILE A 5 30.37 -90.21 22.96
C ILE A 5 31.82 -90.26 22.42
N ARG A 6 32.13 -89.51 21.35
CA ARG A 6 33.51 -89.28 20.90
C ARG A 6 34.14 -88.13 21.69
N PRO A 7 35.40 -88.20 22.12
CA PRO A 7 36.09 -87.07 22.74
C PRO A 7 36.53 -86.03 21.71
N GLU A 8 36.25 -84.76 21.97
CA GLU A 8 36.72 -83.61 21.18
C GLU A 8 38.14 -83.19 21.59
N ARG A 9 38.97 -82.78 20.62
CA ARG A 9 40.31 -82.21 20.85
C ARG A 9 40.16 -80.71 21.15
N PRO A 10 40.89 -80.13 22.13
CA PRO A 10 40.82 -78.68 22.37
C PRO A 10 41.46 -77.91 21.20
N PRO A 11 40.89 -76.78 20.76
CA PRO A 11 41.38 -76.03 19.61
C PRO A 11 42.70 -75.30 19.90
N TYR A 12 43.60 -75.33 18.92
CA TYR A 12 44.89 -74.65 18.93
C TYR A 12 44.70 -73.16 18.57
N VAL A 13 44.88 -72.23 19.52
CA VAL A 13 44.89 -70.79 19.22
C VAL A 13 46.30 -70.34 18.83
N ALA A 14 46.44 -69.79 17.63
CA ALA A 14 47.72 -69.40 17.05
C ALA A 14 48.42 -68.31 17.90
N ARG A 15 49.65 -68.59 18.36
CA ARG A 15 50.41 -67.75 19.31
C ARG A 15 50.76 -66.35 18.79
N TRP A 16 50.56 -66.07 17.50
CA TRP A 16 50.75 -64.76 16.88
C TRP A 16 49.56 -63.79 17.09
N ILE A 17 48.44 -64.29 17.61
CA ILE A 17 47.24 -63.47 17.91
C ILE A 17 47.45 -62.59 19.15
N TRP A 18 48.27 -63.02 20.11
CA TRP A 18 48.51 -62.27 21.34
C TRP A 18 49.22 -60.91 21.14
N PRO A 19 50.30 -60.78 20.33
CA PRO A 19 50.91 -59.47 20.09
C PRO A 19 50.04 -58.51 19.26
N THR A 20 49.19 -59.01 18.35
CA THR A 20 48.28 -58.15 17.56
C THR A 20 47.11 -57.64 18.41
N VAL A 21 46.56 -58.50 19.27
CA VAL A 21 45.53 -58.10 20.24
C VAL A 21 46.06 -57.06 21.23
N LEU A 22 47.31 -57.19 21.70
CA LEU A 22 47.94 -56.22 22.60
C LEU A 22 48.23 -54.87 21.91
N GLY A 23 48.65 -54.90 20.64
CA GLY A 23 48.87 -53.68 19.84
C GLY A 23 47.58 -52.91 19.55
N ILE A 24 46.47 -53.62 19.26
CA ILE A 24 45.14 -53.01 19.07
C ILE A 24 44.62 -52.44 20.39
N LEU A 25 44.80 -53.14 21.51
CA LEU A 25 44.46 -52.63 22.84
C LEU A 25 45.25 -51.36 23.20
N GLY A 26 46.55 -51.33 22.94
CA GLY A 26 47.38 -50.13 23.16
C GLY A 26 46.96 -48.95 22.29
N ALA A 27 46.67 -49.18 21.00
CA ALA A 27 46.18 -48.13 20.09
C ALA A 27 44.80 -47.60 20.49
N LEU A 28 43.90 -48.46 21.00
CA LEU A 28 42.60 -48.04 21.51
C LEU A 28 42.70 -47.23 22.81
N VAL A 29 43.66 -47.54 23.68
CA VAL A 29 43.92 -46.74 24.90
C VAL A 29 44.51 -45.37 24.54
N VAL A 30 45.48 -45.31 23.62
CA VAL A 30 46.06 -44.03 23.17
C VAL A 30 45.04 -43.19 22.40
N ALA A 31 44.22 -43.81 21.54
CA ALA A 31 43.12 -43.12 20.85
C ALA A 31 42.04 -42.66 21.84
N GLY A 32 41.73 -43.45 22.87
CA GLY A 32 40.80 -43.07 23.95
C GLY A 32 41.31 -41.89 24.78
N VAL A 33 42.60 -41.84 25.10
CA VAL A 33 43.24 -40.73 25.84
C VAL A 33 43.40 -39.49 24.95
N LEU A 34 43.72 -39.64 23.66
CA LEU A 34 43.73 -38.50 22.73
C LEU A 34 42.31 -37.95 22.52
N PHE A 35 41.31 -38.83 22.29
CA PHE A 35 39.91 -38.42 22.19
C PHE A 35 39.45 -37.71 23.47
N ALA A 36 39.79 -38.23 24.65
CA ALA A 36 39.46 -37.58 25.92
C ALA A 36 40.16 -36.23 26.11
N THR A 37 41.38 -36.03 25.61
CA THR A 37 42.11 -34.75 25.73
C THR A 37 41.68 -33.70 24.72
N VAL A 38 41.16 -34.08 23.53
CA VAL A 38 40.57 -33.11 22.58
C VAL A 38 39.07 -32.87 22.82
N ASN A 39 38.34 -33.82 23.42
CA ASN A 39 36.89 -33.75 23.72
C ASN A 39 36.55 -33.46 25.19
N ALA A 40 37.47 -32.97 26.01
CA ALA A 40 37.12 -32.38 27.31
C ALA A 40 36.44 -31.00 27.15
N ARG A 41 35.43 -30.92 26.27
CA ARG A 41 34.47 -29.83 26.23
C ARG A 41 33.46 -30.11 27.33
N ALA A 42 33.23 -29.12 28.19
CA ALA A 42 32.29 -29.25 29.29
C ALA A 42 30.90 -29.65 28.75
N GLN A 43 30.51 -30.89 29.01
CA GLN A 43 29.14 -31.37 28.79
C GLN A 43 28.27 -30.77 29.88
N LEU A 44 27.19 -30.12 29.46
CA LEU A 44 26.22 -29.49 30.33
C LEU A 44 24.87 -30.19 30.14
N GLU A 45 24.07 -30.21 31.20
CA GLU A 45 22.73 -30.75 31.14
C GLU A 45 21.79 -29.71 30.53
N VAL A 46 20.99 -30.13 29.55
CA VAL A 46 20.06 -29.27 28.83
C VAL A 46 18.86 -28.96 29.75
N PRO A 47 18.59 -27.68 30.06
CA PRO A 47 17.45 -27.32 30.90
C PRO A 47 16.13 -27.55 30.17
N ASP A 48 15.08 -27.81 30.95
CA ASP A 48 13.71 -27.82 30.43
C ASP A 48 13.21 -26.40 30.17
N VAL A 49 12.83 -26.15 28.91
CA VAL A 49 12.21 -24.92 28.45
C VAL A 49 10.86 -25.14 27.77
N VAL A 50 10.35 -26.38 27.76
CA VAL A 50 9.01 -26.67 27.23
C VAL A 50 7.95 -25.98 28.09
N GLY A 51 6.96 -25.38 27.44
CA GLY A 51 5.90 -24.60 28.10
C GLY A 51 6.31 -23.20 28.52
N LEU A 52 7.57 -22.78 28.32
CA LEU A 52 8.00 -21.40 28.55
C LEU A 52 7.77 -20.53 27.32
N ASP A 53 7.65 -19.22 27.55
CA ASP A 53 7.69 -18.21 26.48
C ASP A 53 9.07 -18.17 25.83
N GLU A 54 9.13 -17.96 24.51
CA GLU A 54 10.36 -17.93 23.71
C GLU A 54 11.44 -17.01 24.32
N ALA A 55 11.06 -15.83 24.83
CA ALA A 55 12.00 -14.88 25.42
C ALA A 55 12.58 -15.42 26.73
N VAL A 56 11.77 -16.10 27.54
CA VAL A 56 12.21 -16.72 28.80
C VAL A 56 13.09 -17.95 28.52
N ALA A 57 12.70 -18.78 27.55
CA ALA A 57 13.46 -19.94 27.10
C ALA A 57 14.87 -19.53 26.62
N ARG A 58 14.95 -18.44 25.85
CA ARG A 58 16.23 -17.87 25.38
C ARG A 58 17.17 -17.52 26.51
N VAL A 59 16.66 -16.83 27.55
CA VAL A 59 17.46 -16.44 28.72
C VAL A 59 17.94 -17.68 29.46
N ARG A 60 17.05 -18.66 29.67
CA ARG A 60 17.36 -19.89 30.40
C ARG A 60 18.42 -20.74 29.69
N LEU A 61 18.33 -20.87 28.36
CA LEU A 61 19.32 -21.57 27.54
C LEU A 61 20.67 -20.84 27.53
N ALA A 62 20.67 -19.51 27.37
CA ALA A 62 21.88 -18.71 27.39
C ALA A 62 22.60 -18.79 28.75
N GLN A 63 21.86 -18.75 29.85
CA GLN A 63 22.41 -18.92 31.21
C GLN A 63 23.00 -20.33 31.42
N ALA A 64 22.38 -21.35 30.83
CA ALA A 64 22.91 -22.72 30.83
C ALA A 64 24.08 -22.91 29.85
N GLY A 65 24.44 -21.89 29.05
CA GLY A 65 25.57 -21.93 28.13
C GLY A 65 25.27 -22.58 26.78
N PHE A 66 24.00 -22.61 26.38
CA PHE A 66 23.54 -23.11 25.08
C PHE A 66 23.06 -21.97 24.18
N GLU A 67 23.14 -22.20 22.87
CA GLU A 67 22.52 -21.31 21.88
C GLU A 67 21.06 -21.74 21.64
N MET A 68 20.17 -20.78 21.41
CA MET A 68 18.79 -21.07 21.02
C MET A 68 18.66 -21.01 19.50
N ARG A 69 18.06 -22.03 18.90
CA ARG A 69 17.59 -21.99 17.50
C ARG A 69 16.09 -22.26 17.46
N ILE A 70 15.37 -21.50 16.64
CA ILE A 70 13.96 -21.79 16.33
C ILE A 70 13.94 -22.69 15.11
N GLY A 71 13.34 -23.87 15.25
CA GLY A 71 13.16 -24.85 14.18
C GLY A 71 11.82 -24.65 13.48
N GLU A 72 11.05 -25.73 13.42
CA GLU A 72 9.68 -25.71 12.90
C GLU A 72 8.74 -24.97 13.86
N ARG A 73 7.71 -24.34 13.30
CA ARG A 73 6.63 -23.74 14.07
C ARG A 73 5.33 -24.47 13.77
N SER A 74 4.56 -24.75 14.81
CA SER A 74 3.33 -25.54 14.70
C SER A 74 2.17 -24.81 15.37
N PHE A 75 0.96 -25.06 14.90
CA PHE A 75 -0.24 -24.64 15.62
C PHE A 75 -0.49 -25.60 16.78
N ASP A 76 -0.88 -25.04 17.93
CA ASP A 76 -1.18 -25.79 19.16
C ASP A 76 -2.18 -25.00 20.02
N ALA A 77 -2.76 -25.62 21.05
CA ALA A 77 -3.62 -24.93 22.01
C ALA A 77 -2.84 -23.94 22.89
N ALA A 78 -1.53 -24.11 23.03
CA ALA A 78 -0.66 -23.17 23.73
C ALA A 78 -0.60 -21.80 23.02
N GLU A 79 -0.46 -20.73 23.80
CA GLU A 79 -0.38 -19.36 23.28
C GLU A 79 0.78 -19.20 22.28
N ARG A 80 0.61 -18.32 21.29
CA ARG A 80 1.65 -18.01 20.30
C ARG A 80 2.93 -17.58 21.01
N GLY A 81 4.05 -18.19 20.65
CA GLY A 81 5.36 -17.93 21.28
C GLY A 81 5.73 -18.91 22.40
N THR A 82 4.83 -19.83 22.78
CA THR A 82 5.13 -20.89 23.75
C THR A 82 5.95 -22.01 23.12
N VAL A 83 7.00 -22.48 23.81
CA VAL A 83 7.81 -23.63 23.37
C VAL A 83 7.00 -24.91 23.54
N LEU A 84 6.80 -25.64 22.44
CA LEU A 84 6.06 -26.91 22.40
C LEU A 84 6.97 -28.11 22.58
N ASP A 85 8.16 -28.05 21.98
CA ASP A 85 9.14 -29.11 22.02
C ASP A 85 10.56 -28.55 21.93
N GLN A 86 11.53 -29.32 22.41
CA GLN A 86 12.94 -28.99 22.37
C GLN A 86 13.78 -30.18 21.97
N SER A 87 14.82 -29.92 21.18
CA SER A 87 15.80 -30.92 20.77
C SER A 87 17.21 -30.34 20.85
N PRO A 88 18.13 -30.93 21.63
CA PRO A 88 17.97 -32.11 22.50
C PRO A 88 16.95 -31.97 23.64
N ALA A 89 16.38 -33.10 24.07
CA ALA A 89 15.37 -33.17 25.13
C ALA A 89 15.92 -32.70 26.50
N ALA A 90 15.04 -32.24 27.38
CA ALA A 90 15.40 -31.83 28.73
C ALA A 90 16.12 -32.96 29.50
N GLY A 91 17.15 -32.61 30.27
CA GLY A 91 17.97 -33.57 31.02
C GLY A 91 18.99 -34.35 30.18
N SER A 92 19.04 -34.14 28.86
CA SER A 92 20.10 -34.69 28.02
C SER A 92 21.41 -33.91 28.20
N THR A 93 22.53 -34.50 27.80
CA THR A 93 23.85 -33.85 27.84
C THR A 93 24.23 -33.31 26.46
N ALA A 94 24.55 -32.02 26.39
CA ALA A 94 25.05 -31.36 25.18
C ALA A 94 26.32 -30.55 25.50
N LEU A 95 27.10 -30.20 24.48
CA LEU A 95 28.30 -29.40 24.67
C LEU A 95 27.92 -27.94 24.90
N ARG A 96 28.70 -27.23 25.73
CA ARG A 96 28.59 -25.77 25.82
C ARG A 96 28.69 -25.14 24.43
N GLY A 97 27.74 -24.26 24.11
CA GLY A 97 27.63 -23.58 22.82
C GLY A 97 26.84 -24.38 21.77
N ASP A 98 26.42 -25.61 22.06
CA ASP A 98 25.51 -26.33 21.16
C ASP A 98 24.16 -25.60 21.08
N ALA A 99 23.53 -25.70 19.92
CA ALA A 99 22.23 -25.11 19.69
C ALA A 99 21.11 -26.07 20.08
N ILE A 100 20.23 -25.62 20.98
CA ILE A 100 18.97 -26.29 21.26
C ILE A 100 17.93 -25.74 20.29
N THR A 101 17.37 -26.64 19.49
CA THR A 101 16.32 -26.33 18.52
C THR A 101 14.97 -26.44 19.20
N LEU A 102 14.18 -25.37 19.16
CA LEU A 102 12.86 -25.28 19.75
C LEU A 102 11.78 -25.30 18.68
N VAL A 103 10.72 -26.06 18.93
CA VAL A 103 9.45 -25.95 18.21
C VAL A 103 8.58 -24.98 18.99
N VAL A 104 8.05 -23.95 18.32
CA VAL A 104 7.28 -22.88 18.96
C VAL A 104 5.86 -22.87 18.43
N SER A 105 4.90 -22.64 19.32
CA SER A 105 3.48 -22.49 19.00
C SER A 105 3.23 -21.23 18.18
N GLU A 106 2.49 -21.36 17.08
CA GLU A 106 1.89 -20.24 16.33
C GLU A 106 0.53 -19.82 16.90
N GLY A 107 0.10 -20.46 18.00
CA GLY A 107 -1.23 -20.38 18.57
C GLY A 107 -2.18 -21.40 17.94
N THR A 108 -3.46 -21.31 18.28
CA THR A 108 -4.48 -22.16 17.68
C THR A 108 -4.70 -21.75 16.22
N GLU A 109 -4.85 -22.74 15.33
CA GLU A 109 -5.09 -22.49 13.90
C GLU A 109 -6.37 -21.66 13.68
N GLU A 110 -7.38 -21.92 14.52
CA GLU A 110 -8.69 -21.28 14.53
C GLU A 110 -8.93 -20.54 15.85
N PHE A 111 -9.45 -19.32 15.78
CA PHE A 111 -9.86 -18.54 16.94
C PHE A 111 -11.07 -17.66 16.62
N GLU A 112 -11.71 -17.11 17.64
CA GLU A 112 -12.85 -16.21 17.46
C GLU A 112 -12.40 -14.81 17.00
N MET A 113 -13.08 -14.28 15.99
CA MET A 113 -12.83 -12.98 15.42
C MET A 113 -12.95 -11.89 16.50
N PRO A 114 -11.89 -11.11 16.78
CA PRO A 114 -11.91 -10.07 17.77
C PRO A 114 -12.93 -8.98 17.42
N ASP A 115 -13.63 -8.45 18.43
CA ASP A 115 -14.46 -7.27 18.25
C ASP A 115 -13.58 -6.01 18.19
N VAL A 116 -13.63 -5.36 17.03
CA VAL A 116 -12.92 -4.09 16.76
C VAL A 116 -13.88 -3.01 16.26
N VAL A 117 -15.19 -3.26 16.30
CA VAL A 117 -16.20 -2.28 15.88
C VAL A 117 -16.20 -1.11 16.86
N GLY A 118 -16.25 0.12 16.34
CA GLY A 118 -16.16 1.35 17.12
C GLY A 118 -14.74 1.76 17.52
N LEU A 119 -13.72 0.95 17.25
CA LEU A 119 -12.32 1.33 17.46
C LEU A 119 -11.79 2.17 16.29
N SER A 120 -10.72 2.93 16.54
CA SER A 120 -9.97 3.58 15.46
C SER A 120 -9.31 2.53 14.56
N VAL A 121 -9.23 2.79 13.26
CA VAL A 121 -8.57 1.93 12.27
C VAL A 121 -7.18 1.49 12.69
N ARG A 122 -6.40 2.40 13.27
CA ARG A 122 -5.03 2.12 13.73
C ARG A 122 -5.01 1.04 14.81
N ILE A 123 -5.90 1.15 15.80
CA ILE A 123 -6.00 0.19 16.91
C ILE A 123 -6.56 -1.14 16.39
N ALA A 124 -7.64 -1.09 15.61
CA ALA A 124 -8.27 -2.27 15.03
C ALA A 124 -7.27 -3.07 14.17
N ARG A 125 -6.52 -2.39 13.30
CA ARG A 125 -5.47 -3.01 12.47
C ARG A 125 -4.42 -3.71 13.34
N ALA A 126 -3.86 -3.01 14.32
CA ALA A 126 -2.82 -3.57 15.17
C ALA A 126 -3.31 -4.82 15.93
N GLN A 127 -4.55 -4.80 16.42
CA GLN A 127 -5.16 -5.92 17.13
C GLN A 127 -5.39 -7.14 16.22
N LEU A 128 -5.88 -6.92 14.99
CA LEU A 128 -6.12 -7.99 14.03
C LEU A 128 -4.82 -8.57 13.45
N GLU A 129 -3.89 -7.71 13.05
CA GLU A 129 -2.57 -8.12 12.54
C GLU A 129 -1.74 -8.82 13.65
N GLY A 130 -1.91 -8.41 14.91
CA GLY A 130 -1.32 -9.10 16.07
C GLY A 130 -1.78 -10.55 16.22
N ARG A 131 -2.99 -10.89 15.73
CA ARG A 131 -3.49 -12.27 15.66
C ARG A 131 -3.07 -12.99 14.37
N GLY A 132 -2.35 -12.33 13.47
CA GLY A 132 -1.91 -12.90 12.19
C GLY A 132 -2.95 -12.77 11.06
N LEU A 133 -3.99 -11.95 11.24
CA LEU A 133 -4.99 -11.67 10.22
C LEU A 133 -4.49 -10.62 9.23
N LYS A 134 -4.91 -10.72 7.98
CA LYS A 134 -4.64 -9.71 6.95
C LYS A 134 -5.79 -8.72 6.89
N VAL A 135 -5.49 -7.43 6.93
CA VAL A 135 -6.52 -6.38 6.99
C VAL A 135 -6.62 -5.63 5.66
N ARG A 136 -7.82 -5.65 5.06
CA ARG A 136 -8.21 -4.76 3.95
C ARG A 136 -9.17 -3.70 4.46
N ILE A 137 -8.87 -2.44 4.17
CA ILE A 137 -9.74 -1.32 4.54
C ILE A 137 -10.62 -0.94 3.35
N GLU A 138 -11.89 -0.69 3.63
CA GLU A 138 -12.85 -0.07 2.74
C GLU A 138 -13.50 1.12 3.42
N ALA A 139 -13.44 2.28 2.78
CA ALA A 139 -14.09 3.49 3.26
C ALA A 139 -15.58 3.43 2.93
N VAL A 140 -16.43 3.71 3.92
CA VAL A 140 -17.89 3.78 3.80
C VAL A 140 -18.36 5.09 4.41
N GLU A 141 -19.17 5.84 3.68
CA GLU A 141 -19.76 7.09 4.17
C GLU A 141 -20.65 6.82 5.40
N SER A 142 -20.42 7.57 6.48
CA SER A 142 -21.21 7.48 7.70
C SER A 142 -21.20 8.80 8.46
N ASP A 143 -22.22 8.99 9.28
CA ASP A 143 -22.37 10.05 10.29
C ASP A 143 -21.44 9.87 11.52
N GLN A 144 -20.74 8.74 11.63
CA GLN A 144 -19.74 8.52 12.67
C GLN A 144 -18.44 9.30 12.43
N PRO A 145 -17.63 9.54 13.47
CA PRO A 145 -16.31 10.16 13.31
C PRO A 145 -15.43 9.41 12.32
N SER A 146 -14.72 10.14 11.46
CA SER A 146 -13.76 9.55 10.51
C SER A 146 -12.75 8.63 11.20
N ASP A 147 -12.28 7.62 10.47
CA ASP A 147 -11.33 6.60 10.94
C ASP A 147 -11.89 5.64 12.00
N THR A 148 -13.21 5.60 12.19
CA THR A 148 -13.88 4.64 13.09
C THR A 148 -14.29 3.38 12.32
N VAL A 149 -14.04 2.19 12.86
CA VAL A 149 -14.51 0.94 12.23
C VAL A 149 -16.01 0.77 12.44
N LEU A 150 -16.76 0.69 11.35
CA LEU A 150 -18.21 0.49 11.34
C LEU A 150 -18.60 -0.98 11.39
N ALA A 151 -17.88 -1.80 10.62
CA ALA A 151 -18.17 -3.22 10.49
C ALA A 151 -16.92 -3.98 10.06
N THR A 152 -16.90 -5.27 10.37
CA THR A 152 -15.90 -6.21 9.87
C THR A 152 -16.58 -7.40 9.20
N ASN A 153 -15.91 -7.95 8.20
CA ASN A 153 -16.24 -9.22 7.60
C ASN A 153 -14.97 -10.07 7.52
N PRO A 154 -14.87 -11.20 8.24
CA PRO A 154 -15.88 -11.84 9.12
C PRO A 154 -16.33 -10.98 10.32
N SER A 155 -17.55 -11.24 10.82
CA SER A 155 -18.12 -10.50 11.96
C SER A 155 -17.49 -10.92 13.30
N PRO A 156 -17.50 -10.06 14.33
CA PRO A 156 -16.98 -10.43 15.65
C PRO A 156 -17.59 -11.73 16.18
N GLY A 157 -16.77 -12.58 16.79
CA GLY A 157 -17.16 -13.91 17.31
C GLY A 157 -17.22 -15.03 16.27
N GLN A 158 -17.08 -14.77 14.96
CA GLN A 158 -16.95 -15.83 13.97
C GLN A 158 -15.59 -16.52 14.06
N THR A 159 -15.54 -17.83 13.83
CA THR A 159 -14.28 -18.57 13.75
C THR A 159 -13.49 -18.15 12.51
N VAL A 160 -12.25 -17.72 12.73
CA VAL A 160 -11.31 -17.31 11.68
C VAL A 160 -9.97 -18.02 11.86
N ARG A 161 -9.21 -18.14 10.77
CA ARG A 161 -7.88 -18.72 10.78
C ARG A 161 -6.79 -17.66 10.81
N SER A 162 -5.68 -17.99 11.46
CA SER A 162 -4.45 -17.21 11.30
C SER A 162 -4.12 -17.18 9.80
N THR A 163 -3.96 -15.98 9.20
CA THR A 163 -3.84 -15.65 7.76
C THR A 163 -5.09 -15.27 6.97
N ASP A 164 -6.30 -15.39 7.54
CA ASP A 164 -7.53 -14.97 6.87
C ASP A 164 -7.54 -13.47 6.56
N LEU A 165 -8.22 -13.10 5.46
CA LEU A 165 -8.41 -11.72 5.06
C LEU A 165 -9.68 -11.17 5.72
N VAL A 166 -9.51 -10.18 6.59
CA VAL A 166 -10.60 -9.41 7.18
C VAL A 166 -10.78 -8.10 6.43
N ARG A 167 -12.02 -7.83 6.03
CA ARG A 167 -12.43 -6.55 5.46
C ARG A 167 -12.99 -5.65 6.56
N LEU A 168 -12.43 -4.46 6.70
CA LEU A 168 -12.86 -3.43 7.65
C LEU A 168 -13.58 -2.35 6.87
N SER A 169 -14.87 -2.16 7.15
CA SER A 169 -15.62 -0.99 6.72
C SER A 169 -15.35 0.13 7.71
N VAL A 170 -14.79 1.23 7.23
CA VAL A 170 -14.36 2.37 8.05
C VAL A 170 -15.21 3.57 7.72
N ALA A 171 -15.68 4.26 8.74
CA ALA A 171 -16.33 5.55 8.65
C ALA A 171 -15.38 6.52 7.96
N SER A 172 -15.75 6.87 6.74
CA SER A 172 -15.30 8.11 6.14
C SER A 172 -16.36 9.15 6.45
N ALA A 173 -15.93 10.38 6.76
CA ALA A 173 -16.85 11.51 6.70
C ALA A 173 -17.60 11.45 5.36
N PRO A 174 -18.89 11.86 5.32
CA PRO A 174 -19.56 12.10 4.05
C PRO A 174 -18.62 13.00 3.26
N ASP A 175 -18.20 12.53 2.09
CA ASP A 175 -17.27 13.27 1.27
C ASP A 175 -17.92 14.64 1.00
N ALA A 176 -17.47 15.70 1.69
CA ALA A 176 -17.72 17.06 1.23
C ALA A 176 -17.17 17.22 -0.21
N SER A 177 -16.22 16.36 -0.58
CA SER A 177 -15.69 16.12 -1.93
C SER A 177 -16.69 15.49 -2.91
N ASN A 178 -17.81 14.93 -2.47
CA ASN A 178 -18.80 14.20 -3.29
C ASN A 178 -20.20 14.84 -3.24
N ALA A 179 -20.49 15.68 -2.24
CA ALA A 179 -21.62 16.59 -2.28
C ALA A 179 -21.41 17.61 -3.41
N LEU A 180 -22.03 17.36 -4.57
CA LEU A 180 -22.32 18.44 -5.51
C LEU A 180 -23.29 19.39 -4.80
N VAL A 181 -22.75 20.42 -4.13
CA VAL A 181 -23.59 21.52 -3.67
C VAL A 181 -24.24 22.08 -4.93
N PRO A 182 -25.58 22.12 -5.03
CA PRO A 182 -26.24 22.59 -6.23
C PRO A 182 -25.98 24.09 -6.36
N PHE A 183 -24.96 24.45 -7.14
CA PHE A 183 -24.71 25.84 -7.48
C PHE A 183 -25.76 26.30 -8.48
N ALA A 184 -26.41 27.43 -8.20
CA ALA A 184 -27.37 28.02 -9.14
C ALA A 184 -26.61 28.79 -10.23
N LEU A 185 -26.25 28.11 -11.32
CA LEU A 185 -25.47 28.70 -12.43
C LEU A 185 -26.36 29.16 -13.60
N THR A 186 -27.64 29.42 -13.34
CA THR A 186 -28.62 29.79 -14.37
C THR A 186 -28.22 31.11 -15.03
N GLY A 187 -28.03 31.08 -16.35
CA GLY A 187 -27.61 32.26 -17.12
C GLY A 187 -26.11 32.47 -17.21
N ALA A 188 -25.29 31.67 -16.50
CA ALA A 188 -23.85 31.69 -16.65
C ALA A 188 -23.42 31.07 -18.00
N LEU A 189 -22.47 31.70 -18.67
CA LEU A 189 -21.87 31.19 -19.91
C LEU A 189 -20.42 30.80 -19.65
N PHE A 190 -20.11 29.51 -19.81
CA PHE A 190 -18.75 28.99 -19.70
C PHE A 190 -18.20 28.57 -21.05
N VAL A 191 -16.92 28.84 -21.29
CA VAL A 191 -16.18 28.33 -22.44
C VAL A 191 -15.11 27.37 -21.94
N ILE A 192 -15.12 26.13 -22.45
CA ILE A 192 -14.09 25.13 -22.18
C ILE A 192 -13.30 24.90 -23.48
N ASP A 193 -11.99 25.13 -23.44
CA ASP A 193 -11.08 24.88 -24.57
C ASP A 193 -10.14 23.72 -24.23
N PRO A 194 -10.53 22.46 -24.53
CA PRO A 194 -9.64 21.33 -24.40
C PRO A 194 -8.57 21.39 -25.49
N VAL A 195 -7.30 21.46 -25.08
CA VAL A 195 -6.14 21.30 -25.93
C VAL A 195 -5.65 19.87 -25.79
N SER A 196 -5.82 19.09 -26.86
CA SER A 196 -5.33 17.71 -26.94
C SER A 196 -3.86 17.69 -27.39
N ALA A 197 -3.06 16.81 -26.79
CA ALA A 197 -1.77 16.43 -27.36
C ALA A 197 -1.97 15.51 -28.59
N PRO A 198 -0.98 15.42 -29.52
CA PRO A 198 -1.05 14.48 -30.64
C PRO A 198 -0.96 13.02 -30.13
N ASP A 199 -1.95 12.20 -30.52
CA ASP A 199 -2.15 10.75 -30.29
C ASP A 199 -2.55 10.29 -28.86
N GLU A 200 -3.61 9.46 -28.76
CA GLU A 200 -4.31 8.80 -27.60
C GLU A 200 -4.65 9.67 -26.35
N ALA A 201 -3.92 10.77 -26.15
CA ALA A 201 -4.11 11.83 -25.19
C ALA A 201 -5.44 12.57 -25.27
N SER A 202 -6.07 12.52 -26.45
CA SER A 202 -7.35 13.16 -26.73
C SER A 202 -8.44 12.67 -25.78
N ASP A 203 -8.36 11.44 -25.28
CA ASP A 203 -9.42 10.87 -24.46
C ASP A 203 -9.46 11.50 -23.06
N ILE A 204 -8.32 11.84 -22.47
CA ILE A 204 -8.24 12.25 -21.07
C ILE A 204 -8.79 13.68 -20.88
N THR A 205 -8.29 14.64 -21.67
CA THR A 205 -8.77 16.04 -21.61
C THR A 205 -10.24 16.13 -22.00
N MET A 206 -10.65 15.35 -23.01
CA MET A 206 -12.04 15.30 -23.45
C MET A 206 -12.95 14.64 -22.41
N GLU A 207 -12.45 13.63 -21.69
CA GLU A 207 -13.21 12.96 -20.65
C GLU A 207 -13.45 13.87 -19.44
N VAL A 208 -12.43 14.62 -19.00
CA VAL A 208 -12.60 15.67 -17.97
C VAL A 208 -13.56 16.75 -18.47
N THR A 209 -13.40 17.20 -19.73
CA THR A 209 -14.29 18.20 -20.35
C THR A 209 -15.73 17.72 -20.38
N ARG A 210 -15.97 16.47 -20.77
CA ARG A 210 -17.30 15.86 -20.89
C ARG A 210 -17.98 15.81 -19.53
N ARG A 211 -17.27 15.39 -18.49
CA ARG A 211 -17.80 15.32 -17.12
C ARG A 211 -18.06 16.71 -16.55
N LEU A 212 -17.10 17.63 -16.67
CA LEU A 212 -17.26 19.01 -16.19
C LEU A 212 -18.44 19.71 -16.87
N ARG A 213 -18.56 19.57 -18.18
CA ARG A 213 -19.69 20.10 -18.95
C ARG A 213 -21.02 19.59 -18.41
N ALA A 214 -21.13 18.27 -18.19
CA ALA A 214 -22.36 17.68 -17.68
C ALA A 214 -22.74 18.24 -16.30
N LEU A 215 -21.78 18.46 -15.41
CA LEU A 215 -22.01 19.05 -14.08
C LEU A 215 -22.48 20.51 -14.16
N LEU A 216 -21.84 21.32 -15.01
CA LEU A 216 -22.20 22.72 -15.21
C LEU A 216 -23.59 22.87 -15.86
N GLU A 217 -23.88 22.08 -16.90
CA GLU A 217 -25.19 22.09 -17.58
C GLU A 217 -26.30 21.59 -16.64
N ALA A 218 -26.04 20.56 -15.83
CA ALA A 218 -26.98 20.11 -14.79
C ALA A 218 -27.30 21.19 -13.74
N SER A 219 -26.41 22.16 -13.59
CA SER A 219 -26.55 23.30 -12.66
C SER A 219 -27.17 24.54 -13.31
N GLY A 220 -27.64 24.43 -14.56
CA GLY A 220 -28.31 25.49 -15.30
C GLY A 220 -27.39 26.39 -16.12
N ALA A 221 -26.08 26.10 -16.19
CA ALA A 221 -25.15 26.88 -16.98
C ALA A 221 -25.22 26.55 -18.47
N THR A 222 -24.90 27.52 -19.32
CA THR A 222 -24.64 27.29 -20.75
C THR A 222 -23.15 27.04 -20.94
N VAL A 223 -22.78 25.89 -21.51
CA VAL A 223 -21.37 25.54 -21.76
C VAL A 223 -21.09 25.47 -23.25
N ARG A 224 -20.03 26.15 -23.70
CA ARG A 224 -19.49 26.06 -25.07
C ARG A 224 -18.13 25.39 -25.05
N VAL A 225 -17.95 24.37 -25.88
CA VAL A 225 -16.65 23.70 -26.04
C VAL A 225 -16.02 24.14 -27.36
N THR A 226 -14.89 24.83 -27.31
CA THR A 226 -14.16 25.25 -28.52
C THR A 226 -13.09 24.19 -28.82
N ARG A 227 -13.21 23.46 -29.94
CA ARG A 227 -12.15 22.52 -30.33
C ARG A 227 -11.04 23.28 -31.05
N SER A 228 -9.83 23.17 -30.53
CA SER A 228 -8.63 23.64 -31.19
C SER A 228 -7.99 22.48 -31.93
N VAL A 229 -8.41 22.23 -33.18
CA VAL A 229 -7.71 21.26 -34.03
C VAL A 229 -6.41 21.94 -34.48
N THR A 230 -5.26 21.43 -34.03
CA THR A 230 -3.97 21.81 -34.60
C THR A 230 -3.96 21.38 -36.07
N ALA A 231 -4.17 22.35 -36.95
CA ALA A 231 -4.25 22.12 -38.39
C ALA A 231 -2.85 21.83 -38.97
N THR A 232 -2.47 20.56 -39.07
CA THR A 232 -1.47 20.09 -40.03
C THR A 232 -2.18 19.75 -41.35
N GLY A 233 -2.52 20.79 -42.11
CA GLY A 233 -3.12 20.65 -43.43
C GLY A 233 -3.09 21.96 -44.20
N THR A 234 -2.15 22.07 -45.14
CA THR A 234 -1.97 23.20 -46.05
C THR A 234 -3.17 23.34 -46.99
N THR A 235 -4.27 23.95 -46.55
CA THR A 235 -5.20 24.77 -47.35
C THR A 235 -6.29 25.33 -46.44
N ALA A 236 -6.17 26.59 -46.08
CA ALA A 236 -7.18 27.33 -45.34
C ALA A 236 -8.19 27.98 -46.31
N PRO A 237 -9.50 27.76 -46.16
CA PRO A 237 -10.48 28.81 -46.29
C PRO A 237 -10.56 29.61 -44.97
N PRO A 238 -10.87 30.91 -45.00
CA PRO A 238 -10.89 31.73 -43.79
C PRO A 238 -11.94 31.20 -42.82
N ALA A 239 -11.49 30.75 -41.65
CA ALA A 239 -12.39 30.48 -40.53
C ALA A 239 -13.03 31.81 -40.14
N THR A 240 -14.32 31.96 -40.43
CA THR A 240 -15.14 33.00 -39.84
C THR A 240 -15.27 32.66 -38.34
N SER A 241 -14.28 33.05 -37.55
CA SER A 241 -14.39 33.11 -36.10
C SER A 241 -15.49 34.13 -35.81
N THR A 242 -16.69 33.65 -35.52
CA THR A 242 -17.74 34.53 -35.02
C THR A 242 -17.24 35.06 -33.67
N PRO A 243 -17.04 36.37 -33.49
CA PRO A 243 -16.62 36.91 -32.21
C PRO A 243 -17.67 36.54 -31.16
N VAL A 244 -17.21 36.02 -30.02
CA VAL A 244 -18.07 35.75 -28.86
C VAL A 244 -18.62 37.09 -28.40
N THR A 245 -19.84 37.41 -28.83
CA THR A 245 -20.53 38.63 -28.43
C THR A 245 -21.35 38.29 -27.19
N GLY A 246 -20.79 38.57 -26.02
CA GLY A 246 -21.40 38.32 -24.70
C GLY A 246 -20.34 38.22 -23.61
N THR A 247 -20.65 38.69 -22.40
CA THR A 247 -19.80 38.52 -21.22
C THR A 247 -19.73 37.04 -20.88
N VAL A 248 -18.53 36.46 -20.87
CA VAL A 248 -18.30 35.07 -20.48
C VAL A 248 -18.13 35.04 -18.96
N SER A 249 -18.81 34.12 -18.27
CA SER A 249 -18.71 33.97 -16.81
C SER A 249 -17.35 33.40 -16.40
N ALA A 250 -16.83 32.44 -17.16
CA ALA A 250 -15.40 32.06 -17.12
C ALA A 250 -14.97 31.30 -18.39
N TYR A 251 -13.70 31.44 -18.74
CA TYR A 251 -13.01 30.67 -19.79
C TYR A 251 -11.97 29.74 -19.16
N ILE A 252 -12.05 28.45 -19.50
CA ILE A 252 -11.22 27.40 -18.91
C ILE A 252 -10.52 26.64 -20.04
N GLY A 253 -9.22 26.86 -20.18
CA GLY A 253 -8.37 25.98 -20.98
C GLY A 253 -8.05 24.71 -20.19
N LEU A 254 -8.15 23.55 -20.82
CA LEU A 254 -7.68 22.27 -20.25
C LEU A 254 -6.61 21.70 -21.16
N ASP A 255 -5.44 21.36 -20.62
CA ASP A 255 -4.36 20.80 -21.41
C ASP A 255 -3.57 19.69 -20.71
N VAL A 256 -2.97 18.82 -21.52
CA VAL A 256 -2.01 17.80 -21.09
C VAL A 256 -0.75 17.98 -21.94
N ILE A 257 0.41 18.02 -21.31
CA ILE A 257 1.69 18.19 -22.02
C ILE A 257 2.29 16.84 -22.39
N ALA A 258 2.94 16.77 -23.55
CA ALA A 258 3.64 15.57 -23.99
C ALA A 258 4.91 15.30 -23.16
N THR A 259 5.65 16.36 -22.84
CA THR A 259 6.93 16.29 -22.11
C THR A 259 7.04 17.43 -21.10
N GLY A 260 7.59 17.13 -19.93
CA GLY A 260 7.84 18.12 -18.86
C GLY A 260 7.64 17.53 -17.46
N THR A 261 7.77 18.38 -16.45
CA THR A 261 7.53 18.01 -15.05
C THR A 261 6.09 17.52 -14.87
N GLY A 262 5.93 16.37 -14.22
CA GLY A 262 4.61 15.83 -13.90
C GLY A 262 3.85 16.68 -12.88
N GLY A 263 2.56 16.43 -12.80
CA GLY A 263 1.64 17.13 -11.91
C GLY A 263 0.83 18.23 -12.60
N MET A 264 -0.12 18.78 -11.84
CA MET A 264 -1.05 19.76 -12.36
C MET A 264 -0.48 21.17 -12.26
N ALA A 265 -0.92 22.06 -13.14
CA ALA A 265 -0.68 23.48 -12.98
C ALA A 265 -1.90 24.31 -13.34
N VAL A 266 -2.09 25.41 -12.62
CA VAL A 266 -3.09 26.43 -12.95
C VAL A 266 -2.35 27.68 -13.39
N SER A 267 -2.54 28.05 -14.65
CA SER A 267 -1.88 29.18 -15.28
C SER A 267 -2.86 30.32 -15.49
N THR A 268 -2.46 31.53 -15.11
CA THR A 268 -3.18 32.77 -15.41
C THR A 268 -2.35 33.67 -16.31
N LEU A 269 -3.01 34.59 -17.00
CA LEU A 269 -2.32 35.70 -17.67
C LEU A 269 -1.57 36.58 -16.66
N SER A 270 -0.51 37.25 -17.11
CA SER A 270 0.15 38.30 -16.32
C SER A 270 -0.79 39.48 -16.06
N ALA A 271 -0.54 40.26 -14.99
CA ALA A 271 -1.34 41.44 -14.66
C ALA A 271 -1.40 42.46 -15.81
N SER A 272 -0.29 42.62 -16.54
CA SER A 272 -0.21 43.46 -17.73
C SER A 272 -1.05 42.95 -18.91
N ALA A 273 -1.14 41.63 -19.11
CA ALA A 273 -1.88 41.04 -20.22
C ALA A 273 -3.39 40.94 -19.93
N ALA A 274 -3.79 40.67 -18.68
CA ALA A 274 -5.18 40.51 -18.30
C ALA A 274 -5.91 41.82 -17.96
N GLY A 275 -5.17 42.87 -17.59
CA GLY A 275 -5.78 44.16 -17.20
C GLY A 275 -6.78 43.99 -16.05
N THR A 276 -8.01 44.49 -16.24
CA THR A 276 -9.08 44.43 -15.23
C THR A 276 -9.57 43.01 -14.94
N LEU A 277 -9.33 42.06 -15.84
CA LEU A 277 -9.69 40.65 -15.66
C LEU A 277 -8.64 39.87 -14.86
N TYR A 278 -7.49 40.48 -14.53
CA TYR A 278 -6.45 39.80 -13.75
C TYR A 278 -6.97 39.33 -12.40
N GLN A 279 -7.59 40.23 -11.62
CA GLN A 279 -8.01 39.90 -10.26
C GLN A 279 -9.11 38.81 -10.21
N PRO A 280 -10.19 38.90 -11.02
CA PRO A 280 -11.18 37.82 -11.10
C PRO A 280 -10.59 36.49 -11.55
N SER A 281 -9.66 36.50 -12.53
CA SER A 281 -9.01 35.29 -13.02
C SER A 281 -8.08 34.68 -11.97
N TYR A 282 -7.39 35.52 -11.20
CA TYR A 282 -6.47 35.09 -10.15
C TYR A 282 -7.22 34.45 -8.98
N VAL A 283 -8.36 35.03 -8.57
CA VAL A 283 -9.21 34.46 -7.52
C VAL A 283 -9.82 33.13 -7.95
N LEU A 284 -10.30 33.05 -9.20
CA LEU A 284 -10.79 31.78 -9.76
C LEU A 284 -9.68 30.72 -9.80
N ALA A 285 -8.47 31.10 -10.18
CA ALA A 285 -7.32 30.20 -10.17
C ALA A 285 -6.96 29.72 -8.77
N ASP A 286 -7.06 30.58 -7.75
CA ASP A 286 -6.80 30.22 -6.36
C ASP A 286 -7.75 29.13 -5.87
N GLU A 287 -9.04 29.31 -6.16
CA GLU A 287 -10.07 28.32 -5.83
C GLU A 287 -9.85 27.00 -6.57
N VAL A 288 -9.56 27.06 -7.88
CA VAL A 288 -9.28 25.86 -8.66
C VAL A 288 -8.11 25.08 -8.07
N GLU A 289 -7.05 25.76 -7.64
CA GLU A 289 -5.93 25.07 -7.01
C GLU A 289 -6.29 24.45 -5.67
N GLU A 290 -7.03 25.16 -4.81
CA GLU A 290 -7.48 24.64 -3.53
C GLU A 290 -8.33 23.37 -3.71
N GLN A 291 -9.31 23.41 -4.62
CA GLN A 291 -10.19 22.28 -4.90
C GLN A 291 -9.44 21.11 -5.53
N LEU A 292 -8.47 21.35 -6.43
CA LEU A 292 -7.66 20.27 -7.02
C LEU A 292 -6.71 19.63 -6.00
N ARG A 293 -6.15 20.42 -5.07
CA ARG A 293 -5.33 19.89 -3.96
C ARG A 293 -6.17 19.10 -2.96
N SER A 294 -7.42 19.49 -2.71
CA SER A 294 -8.34 18.79 -1.79
C SER A 294 -8.58 17.32 -2.19
N VAL A 295 -8.53 17.02 -3.49
CA VAL A 295 -8.68 15.66 -4.03
C VAL A 295 -7.34 14.93 -4.23
N GLY A 296 -6.26 15.44 -3.61
CA GLY A 296 -4.95 14.77 -3.52
C GLY A 296 -3.96 15.10 -4.64
N ASN A 297 -4.22 16.11 -5.48
CA ASN A 297 -3.28 16.48 -6.54
C ASN A 297 -2.21 17.46 -6.06
N THR A 298 -1.00 17.33 -6.59
CA THR A 298 0.02 18.39 -6.52
C THR A 298 -0.24 19.39 -7.64
N VAL A 299 -0.47 20.65 -7.27
CA VAL A 299 -0.83 21.73 -8.20
C VAL A 299 0.15 22.89 -8.05
N ALA A 300 0.72 23.35 -9.17
CA ALA A 300 1.58 24.54 -9.23
C ALA A 300 0.84 25.75 -9.83
N ARG A 301 1.17 26.96 -9.37
CA ARG A 301 0.73 28.21 -9.99
C ARG A 301 1.72 28.64 -11.05
N GLU A 302 1.25 28.96 -12.25
CA GLU A 302 2.09 29.42 -13.35
C GLU A 302 1.54 30.72 -13.97
N THR A 303 2.38 31.45 -14.70
CA THR A 303 1.95 32.56 -15.55
C THR A 303 2.13 32.15 -17.01
N ILE A 304 1.13 32.41 -17.84
CA ILE A 304 1.15 32.04 -19.26
C ILE A 304 0.82 33.24 -20.15
N ASP A 305 1.43 33.27 -21.33
CA ASP A 305 1.09 34.18 -22.41
C ASP A 305 0.25 33.44 -23.47
N ASP A 306 -1.08 33.42 -23.27
CA ASP A 306 -2.03 32.74 -24.16
C ASP A 306 -3.02 33.75 -24.78
N PRO A 307 -2.95 34.00 -26.11
CA PRO A 307 -3.86 34.91 -26.81
C PRO A 307 -5.34 34.57 -26.67
N LYS A 308 -5.69 33.31 -26.42
CA LYS A 308 -7.08 32.88 -26.22
C LYS A 308 -7.62 33.32 -24.88
N LEU A 309 -6.78 33.29 -23.83
CA LEU A 309 -7.16 33.82 -22.52
C LEU A 309 -7.33 35.34 -22.59
N VAL A 310 -6.53 36.04 -23.41
CA VAL A 310 -6.64 37.50 -23.60
C VAL A 310 -7.97 37.88 -24.26
N SER A 311 -8.45 37.05 -25.19
CA SER A 311 -9.69 37.27 -25.93
C SER A 311 -10.92 36.56 -25.34
N ALA A 312 -10.82 36.05 -24.11
CA ALA A 312 -11.85 35.24 -23.46
C ALA A 312 -13.15 35.99 -23.11
N GLY A 313 -13.11 37.32 -22.96
CA GLY A 313 -14.29 38.13 -22.64
C GLY A 313 -14.83 37.97 -21.20
N GLY A 314 -14.01 37.43 -20.29
CA GLY A 314 -14.33 37.16 -18.89
C GLY A 314 -13.12 36.61 -18.10
N PRO A 315 -13.28 36.25 -16.82
CA PRO A 315 -12.23 35.58 -16.04
C PRO A 315 -11.71 34.34 -16.77
N ALA A 316 -10.38 34.19 -16.90
CA ALA A 316 -9.78 33.19 -17.77
C ALA A 316 -8.55 32.54 -17.15
N LEU A 317 -8.49 31.21 -17.23
CA LEU A 317 -7.34 30.43 -16.76
C LEU A 317 -7.12 29.21 -17.65
N ARG A 318 -5.96 28.58 -17.49
CA ARG A 318 -5.61 27.30 -18.10
C ARG A 318 -5.22 26.31 -17.01
N VAL A 319 -5.73 25.10 -17.08
CA VAL A 319 -5.40 24.00 -16.17
C VAL A 319 -4.68 22.91 -16.95
N ARG A 320 -3.39 22.77 -16.66
CA ARG A 320 -2.61 21.60 -17.05
C ARG A 320 -2.98 20.46 -16.12
N ILE A 321 -3.61 19.42 -16.65
CA ILE A 321 -4.09 18.29 -15.85
C ILE A 321 -3.05 17.16 -15.72
N GLY A 322 -1.89 17.27 -16.37
CA GLY A 322 -0.73 16.41 -16.17
C GLY A 322 0.23 16.36 -17.37
N SER A 323 1.17 15.40 -17.33
CA SER A 323 2.19 15.16 -18.36
C SER A 323 2.27 13.69 -18.77
N PHE A 324 2.32 13.39 -20.07
CA PHE A 324 2.50 12.01 -20.56
C PHE A 324 3.88 11.43 -20.26
N SER A 325 4.90 12.28 -20.10
CA SER A 325 6.24 11.82 -19.71
C SER A 325 6.37 11.50 -18.22
N SER A 326 5.33 11.75 -17.42
CA SER A 326 5.31 11.48 -15.97
C SER A 326 4.66 10.13 -15.67
N THR A 327 5.40 9.22 -15.06
CA THR A 327 4.88 7.90 -14.65
C THR A 327 3.75 8.02 -13.63
N ALA A 328 3.79 9.02 -12.74
CA ALA A 328 2.76 9.26 -11.73
C ALA A 328 1.44 9.75 -12.36
N ASP A 329 1.53 10.60 -13.38
CA ASP A 329 0.35 11.09 -14.10
C ASP A 329 -0.22 9.97 -14.97
N ALA A 330 0.64 9.18 -15.63
CA ALA A 330 0.23 8.04 -16.42
C ALA A 330 -0.52 6.96 -15.62
N SER A 331 -0.21 6.77 -14.32
CA SER A 331 -1.02 5.92 -13.44
C SER A 331 -2.38 6.53 -13.13
N SER A 332 -2.44 7.84 -12.92
CA SER A 332 -3.69 8.57 -12.63
C SER A 332 -4.64 8.54 -13.83
N PHE A 333 -4.11 8.68 -15.05
CA PHE A 333 -4.89 8.62 -16.28
C PHE A 333 -5.55 7.26 -16.55
N LYS A 334 -5.02 6.17 -15.95
CA LYS A 334 -5.61 4.83 -16.05
C LYS A 334 -6.73 4.58 -15.04
N ASP A 335 -6.87 5.43 -14.01
CA ASP A 335 -7.93 5.33 -13.02
C ASP A 335 -9.22 5.99 -13.57
N PRO A 336 -10.31 5.23 -13.79
CA PRO A 336 -11.56 5.78 -14.31
C PRO A 336 -12.18 6.85 -13.40
N SER A 337 -11.87 6.82 -12.10
CA SER A 337 -12.36 7.76 -11.10
C SER A 337 -11.59 9.08 -11.07
N TRP A 338 -10.36 9.10 -11.58
CA TRP A 338 -9.50 10.29 -11.53
C TRP A 338 -10.11 11.48 -12.28
N ALA A 339 -10.53 11.28 -13.53
CA ALA A 339 -11.11 12.36 -14.33
C ALA A 339 -12.46 12.85 -13.79
N ASP A 340 -13.19 12.02 -13.04
CA ASP A 340 -14.39 12.43 -12.29
C ASP A 340 -14.04 13.33 -11.10
N LYS A 341 -13.04 12.95 -10.30
CA LYS A 341 -12.53 13.77 -9.19
C LYS A 341 -12.05 15.14 -9.66
N VAL A 342 -11.30 15.19 -10.76
CA VAL A 342 -10.81 16.44 -11.36
C VAL A 342 -11.98 17.30 -11.87
N ALA A 343 -12.93 16.72 -12.61
CA ALA A 343 -14.09 17.45 -13.10
C ALA A 343 -14.95 18.04 -11.95
N ARG A 344 -15.12 17.30 -10.86
CA ARG A 344 -15.86 17.75 -9.67
C ARG A 344 -15.13 18.86 -8.92
N ALA A 345 -13.82 18.76 -8.77
CA ALA A 345 -13.01 19.81 -8.17
C ALA A 345 -13.11 21.12 -8.97
N LEU A 346 -13.02 21.04 -10.30
CA LEU A 346 -13.23 22.20 -11.19
C LEU A 346 -14.65 22.77 -11.06
N TYR A 347 -15.67 21.90 -11.03
CA TYR A 347 -17.06 22.31 -10.85
C TYR A 347 -17.28 23.06 -9.54
N ARG A 348 -16.74 22.58 -8.41
CA ARG A 348 -16.83 23.28 -7.12
C ARG A 348 -16.16 24.64 -7.18
N ALA A 349 -14.96 24.71 -7.73
CA ALA A 349 -14.25 25.97 -7.81
C ALA A 349 -15.01 27.03 -8.63
N ILE A 350 -15.59 26.62 -9.76
CA ILE A 350 -16.44 27.48 -10.57
C ILE A 350 -17.70 27.87 -9.82
N GLY A 351 -18.35 26.90 -9.17
CA GLY A 351 -19.57 27.09 -8.41
C GLY A 351 -19.41 28.09 -7.26
N GLU A 352 -18.33 27.96 -6.48
CA GLU A 352 -18.06 28.85 -5.35
C GLU A 352 -17.73 30.28 -5.78
N ARG A 353 -17.22 30.48 -7.00
CA ARG A 353 -16.84 31.81 -7.49
C ARG A 353 -17.89 32.49 -8.37
N VAL A 354 -18.70 31.70 -9.08
CA VAL A 354 -19.69 32.22 -10.04
C VAL A 354 -21.13 32.03 -9.55
N GLY A 355 -21.38 31.00 -8.73
CA GLY A 355 -22.71 30.70 -8.19
C GLY A 355 -23.01 31.32 -6.82
N SER A 356 -22.03 31.94 -6.15
CA SER A 356 -22.19 32.62 -4.86
C SER A 356 -22.52 34.11 -4.96
N SER A 357 -22.58 34.66 -6.18
CA SER A 357 -22.79 36.09 -6.48
C SER A 357 -24.23 36.44 -6.84
#